data_AF-A0A2N1REA3-F1
#
_entry.id   AF-A0A2N1REA3-F1
#
_cell.length_a   1.000
_cell.length_b   1.000
_cell.length_c   1.000
_cell.angle_alpha   90.00
_cell.angle_beta   90.00
_cell.angle_gamma   90.00
#
_symmetry.space_group_name_H-M   'P 1'
#
loop_
_entity.id
_entity.type
_entity.pdbx_description
1 polymer ?
#
loop_
_entity_poly.entity_id
_entity_poly.type
_entity_poly.pdbx_seq_one_letter_code
_entity_poly.pdbx_strand_id
1 'polypeptide(L)'
;MAEIWQEIRQATPPPLGDRLLRRAAAIARRMHAPGWLFDYSKSLLMLVPLLTTKTGACLGYHVRPANLQDLPALALCRQMQNPATGAALFSQRLAQGARCYVVVDSATQLLGYAWVLRTGNLFEDDDRLRITCRPNGAYIFDTFLHPDARGKGLYAHLIAGAQLDMAGQGSTEFHVLVDRGNTVSIKAHLKLGAQVCEICTYSTFLGISKYNLRTVDQRKSCLRRYHTHHPCDSLLLHPLDPHHYILSIARLEDEAALQLACERLLQCEGRNCATNTPFNTGDIVTLWWKSDIQGHEPLFLLEFLHPQAEHGKQTVAFGFFRLHEDLGRFLHPRELIAFDDVQFMSSTVLVRDAELQAIDIQQILNLPKNLRHVRQATGADVVIWHRLPPGELSLSPQSPVSRWCMKFETQYPLLDASAACSPLESPAGIHAMHDLAKQAKRLRNAYQSNPETVCIALGSLDDVQKQLALTDFVNLLQTSWQHDWMEKSDLVDYGKFLTKLLAYTEIWSKHDCVRLYITRVGGIAMAYLYTLQLGQSCWCVLTGYNPLLKSYSPGKTVFIDMLRQSWESGIREYHLGGNVLGWKEAWATRCLNLYTLELWLDTSKALAHRLKLLFRHQAR
;
A
#
# COMPACT_ATOMS: atom_id res chain seq x y z
N MET A 1 13.23 -15.57 26.71
CA MET A 1 12.91 -14.41 27.58
C MET A 1 13.92 -14.20 28.72
N ALA A 2 14.24 -15.21 29.54
CA ALA A 2 15.12 -15.05 30.71
C ALA A 2 16.55 -14.55 30.37
N GLU A 3 17.15 -14.99 29.24
CA GLU A 3 18.50 -14.55 28.81
C GLU A 3 18.54 -13.08 28.38
N ILE A 4 17.60 -12.62 27.57
CA ILE A 4 17.50 -11.21 27.14
C ILE A 4 17.22 -10.33 28.37
N TRP A 5 16.34 -10.78 29.26
CA TRP A 5 16.06 -10.11 30.53
C TRP A 5 17.28 -10.06 31.46
N GLN A 6 18.11 -11.11 31.51
CA GLN A 6 19.39 -11.09 32.22
C GLN A 6 20.37 -10.10 31.56
N GLU A 7 20.52 -10.11 30.23
CA GLU A 7 21.41 -9.19 29.49
C GLU A 7 21.01 -7.70 29.65
N ILE A 8 19.74 -7.43 29.96
CA ILE A 8 19.21 -6.07 30.21
C ILE A 8 19.25 -5.68 31.69
N ARG A 9 18.83 -6.57 32.60
CA ARG A 9 18.78 -6.30 34.06
C ARG A 9 20.13 -6.37 34.73
N GLN A 10 20.94 -7.36 34.36
CA GLN A 10 22.31 -7.38 34.82
C GLN A 10 23.00 -6.28 34.05
N ALA A 11 23.63 -5.35 34.77
CA ALA A 11 24.60 -4.42 34.20
C ALA A 11 25.84 -5.20 33.70
N THR A 12 25.63 -6.37 33.09
CA THR A 12 26.66 -7.13 32.43
C THR A 12 27.27 -6.21 31.39
N PRO A 13 28.58 -5.95 31.51
CA PRO A 13 29.29 -5.15 30.54
C PRO A 13 28.95 -5.68 29.14
N PRO A 14 28.62 -4.81 28.16
CA PRO A 14 28.37 -5.29 26.80
C PRO A 14 29.57 -6.12 26.34
N PRO A 15 29.36 -7.18 25.52
CA PRO A 15 30.43 -8.02 25.04
C PRO A 15 31.60 -7.19 24.53
N LEU A 16 32.84 -7.64 24.73
CA LEU A 16 34.04 -6.87 24.37
C LEU A 16 33.97 -6.31 22.93
N GLY A 17 33.46 -7.10 21.98
CA GLY A 17 33.25 -6.66 20.60
C GLY A 17 32.29 -5.47 20.45
N ASP A 18 31.16 -5.47 21.17
CA ASP A 18 30.19 -4.34 21.14
C ASP A 18 30.84 -3.07 21.72
N ARG A 19 31.64 -3.19 22.78
CA ARG A 19 32.40 -2.06 23.35
C ARG A 19 33.39 -1.47 22.36
N LEU A 20 34.14 -2.33 21.66
CA LEU A 20 35.12 -1.90 20.67
C LEU A 20 34.45 -1.22 19.49
N LEU A 21 33.36 -1.78 18.95
CA LEU A 21 32.62 -1.18 17.84
C LEU A 21 31.98 0.17 18.21
N ARG A 22 31.45 0.32 19.42
CA ARG A 22 30.93 1.62 19.89
C ARG A 22 32.04 2.66 20.03
N ARG A 23 33.21 2.26 20.55
CA ARG A 23 34.38 3.16 20.62
C ARG A 23 34.82 3.56 19.24
N ALA A 24 34.89 2.62 18.30
CA ALA A 24 35.20 2.92 16.89
C ALA A 24 34.18 3.89 16.28
N ALA A 25 32.88 3.72 16.54
CA ALA A 25 31.85 4.64 16.02
C ALA A 25 31.94 6.03 16.65
N ALA A 26 32.24 6.10 17.94
CA ALA A 26 32.48 7.39 18.61
C ALA A 26 33.71 8.11 18.02
N ILE A 27 34.78 7.37 17.72
CA ILE A 27 35.98 7.90 17.07
C ILE A 27 35.65 8.36 15.64
N ALA A 28 34.97 7.52 14.85
CA ALA A 28 34.52 7.84 13.50
C ALA A 28 33.69 9.13 13.47
N ARG A 29 32.69 9.27 14.36
CA ARG A 29 31.88 10.50 14.49
C ARG A 29 32.71 11.72 14.86
N ARG A 30 33.68 11.59 15.77
CA ARG A 30 34.59 12.69 16.15
C ARG A 30 35.50 13.12 14.99
N MET A 31 35.85 12.19 14.11
CA MET A 31 36.63 12.47 12.90
C MET A 31 35.76 12.94 11.73
N HIS A 32 34.45 13.13 11.93
CA HIS A 32 33.48 13.38 10.85
C HIS A 32 33.58 12.36 9.71
N ALA A 33 33.98 11.13 10.03
CA ALA A 33 34.01 10.05 9.08
C ALA A 33 32.59 9.85 8.52
N PRO A 34 32.42 9.79 7.20
CA PRO A 34 31.10 9.58 6.63
C PRO A 34 30.59 8.20 7.06
N GLY A 35 29.27 8.04 7.26
CA GLY A 35 28.70 6.78 7.75
C GLY A 35 28.94 5.59 6.82
N TRP A 36 29.26 5.82 5.54
CA TRP A 36 29.70 4.74 4.64
C TRP A 36 31.05 4.17 5.06
N LEU A 37 31.95 4.96 5.63
CA LEU A 37 33.27 4.49 6.04
C LEU A 37 33.17 3.60 7.27
N PHE A 38 32.52 4.10 8.32
CA PHE A 38 32.20 3.32 9.50
C PHE A 38 30.98 3.89 10.22
N ASP A 39 30.03 3.03 10.53
CA ASP A 39 28.92 3.35 11.44
C ASP A 39 28.57 2.12 12.27
N TYR A 40 28.06 2.36 13.47
CA TYR A 40 27.61 1.29 14.35
C TYR A 40 26.49 1.80 15.26
N SER A 41 25.38 1.07 15.26
CA SER A 41 24.29 1.27 16.21
C SER A 41 23.77 -0.06 16.73
N LYS A 42 23.25 -0.02 17.94
CA LYS A 42 22.56 -1.15 18.55
C LYS A 42 21.31 -0.61 19.20
N SER A 43 20.15 -1.07 18.76
CA SER A 43 18.85 -0.57 19.21
C SER A 43 18.02 -1.69 19.80
N LEU A 44 17.18 -1.34 20.78
CA LEU A 44 16.25 -2.22 21.45
C LEU A 44 14.85 -1.89 20.96
N LEU A 45 14.18 -2.88 20.36
CA LEU A 45 12.75 -2.80 20.13
C LEU A 45 12.02 -3.25 21.39
N MET A 46 11.12 -2.42 21.89
CA MET A 46 10.36 -2.71 23.09
C MET A 46 8.86 -2.64 22.82
N LEU A 47 8.11 -3.63 23.31
CA LEU A 47 6.65 -3.59 23.41
C LEU A 47 6.27 -2.89 24.71
N VAL A 48 5.52 -1.79 24.61
CA VAL A 48 4.97 -1.03 25.73
C VAL A 48 3.57 -1.57 26.03
N PRO A 49 3.29 -2.05 27.26
CA PRO A 49 1.95 -2.52 27.60
C PRO A 49 0.95 -1.36 27.53
N LEU A 50 -0.33 -1.67 27.31
CA LEU A 50 -1.39 -0.68 27.41
C LEU A 50 -1.44 -0.13 28.83
N LEU A 51 -1.23 1.17 28.98
CA LEU A 51 -1.23 1.82 30.29
C LEU A 51 -2.67 2.13 30.70
N THR A 52 -3.11 1.53 31.80
CA THR A 52 -4.34 1.96 32.45
C THR A 52 -4.04 3.26 33.20
N THR A 53 -4.54 4.39 32.69
CA THR A 53 -4.44 5.67 33.41
C THR A 53 -5.21 5.52 34.72
N LYS A 54 -4.50 5.39 35.84
CA LYS A 54 -5.09 5.69 37.14
C LYS A 54 -5.48 7.17 37.10
N THR A 55 -6.79 7.43 37.10
CA THR A 55 -7.47 8.71 36.83
C THR A 55 -7.09 9.89 37.74
N GLY A 56 -6.08 9.77 38.60
CA GLY A 56 -5.70 10.79 39.58
C GLY A 56 -4.23 11.26 39.57
N ALA A 57 -3.37 10.79 38.66
CA ALA A 57 -1.92 10.94 38.86
C ALA A 57 -1.27 12.28 38.43
N CYS A 58 -1.95 13.15 37.67
CA CYS A 58 -1.37 14.42 37.17
C CYS A 58 -2.42 15.53 37.09
N LEU A 59 -2.97 15.96 38.23
CA LEU A 59 -3.87 17.11 38.30
C LEU A 59 -3.18 18.34 37.67
N GLY A 60 -3.84 18.97 36.69
CA GLY A 60 -3.35 20.17 36.00
C GLY A 60 -2.60 19.93 34.68
N TYR A 61 -2.49 18.68 34.21
CA TYR A 61 -1.93 18.36 32.90
C TYR A 61 -2.94 17.62 32.03
N HIS A 62 -2.88 17.85 30.73
CA HIS A 62 -3.71 17.13 29.76
C HIS A 62 -2.89 16.70 28.55
N VAL A 63 -3.26 15.57 27.97
CA VAL A 63 -2.70 15.05 26.72
C VAL A 63 -3.73 15.22 25.62
N ARG A 64 -3.30 15.75 24.48
CA ARG A 64 -4.15 15.90 23.28
C ARG A 64 -3.36 15.67 22.00
N PRO A 65 -4.02 15.34 20.88
CA PRO A 65 -3.40 15.44 19.57
C PRO A 65 -2.87 16.86 19.31
N ALA A 66 -1.70 16.94 18.68
CA ALA A 66 -1.13 18.19 18.19
C ALA A 66 -1.79 18.58 16.86
N ASN A 67 -1.92 19.88 16.62
CA ASN A 67 -2.33 20.43 15.33
C ASN A 67 -1.18 21.24 14.70
N LEU A 68 -1.41 21.80 13.51
CA LEU A 68 -0.39 22.58 12.77
C LEU A 68 0.11 23.81 13.53
N GLN A 69 -0.69 24.37 14.44
CA GLN A 69 -0.32 25.55 15.24
C GLN A 69 0.63 25.19 16.38
N ASP A 70 0.68 23.91 16.79
CA ASP A 70 1.58 23.45 17.84
C ASP A 70 3.03 23.27 17.33
N LEU A 71 3.26 23.19 16.01
CA LEU A 71 4.57 22.83 15.45
C LEU A 71 5.73 23.76 15.87
N PRO A 72 5.57 25.10 15.92
CA PRO A 72 6.61 25.97 16.44
C PRO A 72 6.89 25.72 17.94
N ALA A 73 5.85 25.45 18.74
CA ALA A 73 5.99 25.17 20.16
C ALA A 73 6.67 23.82 20.42
N LEU A 74 6.45 22.81 19.58
CA LEU A 74 7.19 21.55 19.62
C LEU A 74 8.69 21.77 19.43
N ALA A 75 9.07 22.59 18.43
CA ALA A 75 10.47 22.86 18.11
C ALA A 75 11.16 23.64 19.23
N LEU A 76 10.45 24.59 19.84
CA LEU A 76 10.91 25.32 21.03
C LEU A 76 11.04 24.40 22.25
N CYS A 77 10.06 23.52 22.50
CA CYS A 77 10.10 22.54 23.59
C CYS A 77 11.33 21.64 23.48
N ARG A 78 11.64 21.16 22.27
CA ARG A 78 12.84 20.36 21.96
C ARG A 78 14.14 21.16 22.02
N GLN A 79 14.07 22.48 22.19
CA GLN A 79 15.23 23.39 22.20
C GLN A 79 16.04 23.32 20.89
N MET A 80 15.34 23.26 19.74
CA MET A 80 16.01 23.26 18.43
C MET A 80 16.64 24.63 18.15
N GLN A 81 17.87 24.62 17.63
CA GLN A 81 18.60 25.86 17.29
C GLN A 81 17.83 26.72 16.27
N ASN A 82 17.13 26.08 15.34
CA ASN A 82 16.25 26.74 14.38
C ASN A 82 14.82 26.19 14.50
N PRO A 83 13.93 26.90 15.20
CA PRO A 83 12.54 26.48 15.37
C PRO A 83 11.76 26.34 14.06
N ALA A 84 12.08 27.15 13.04
CA ALA A 84 11.40 27.09 11.74
C ALA A 84 11.75 25.78 11.00
N THR A 85 13.02 25.36 11.02
CA THR A 85 13.44 24.07 10.47
C THR A 85 12.78 22.90 11.23
N GLY A 86 12.65 23.03 12.55
CA GLY A 86 11.93 22.04 13.38
C GLY A 86 10.45 21.93 13.02
N ALA A 87 9.76 23.06 12.88
CA ALA A 87 8.36 23.09 12.46
C ALA A 87 8.17 22.48 11.07
N ALA A 88 9.09 22.74 10.12
CA ALA A 88 9.07 22.13 8.79
C ALA A 88 9.24 20.60 8.85
N LEU A 89 10.18 20.09 9.65
CA LEU A 89 10.38 18.65 9.88
C LEU A 89 9.11 18.01 10.45
N PHE A 90 8.49 18.62 11.45
CA PHE A 90 7.27 18.10 12.06
C PHE A 90 6.05 18.17 11.13
N SER A 91 5.96 19.21 10.30
CA SER A 91 4.94 19.30 9.25
C SER A 91 5.08 18.17 8.24
N GLN A 92 6.31 17.84 7.83
CA GLN A 92 6.57 16.71 6.94
C GLN A 92 6.11 15.37 7.55
N ARG A 93 6.30 15.17 8.86
CA ARG A 93 5.84 13.94 9.54
C ARG A 93 4.32 13.81 9.56
N LEU A 94 3.59 14.91 9.79
CA LEU A 94 2.13 14.92 9.68
C LEU A 94 1.69 14.58 8.26
N ALA A 95 2.36 15.12 7.23
CA ALA A 95 2.10 14.79 5.83
C ALA A 95 2.40 13.32 5.49
N GLN A 96 3.31 12.68 6.22
CA GLN A 96 3.61 11.24 6.12
C GLN A 96 2.63 10.35 6.91
N GLY A 97 1.58 10.93 7.49
CA GLY A 97 0.55 10.19 8.24
C GLY A 97 0.92 9.90 9.71
N ALA A 98 2.03 10.43 10.21
CA ALA A 98 2.33 10.37 11.63
C ALA A 98 1.39 11.27 12.42
N ARG A 99 1.12 10.90 13.67
CA ARG A 99 0.35 11.70 14.63
C ARG A 99 1.25 12.14 15.76
N CYS A 100 1.07 13.35 16.25
CA CYS A 100 1.79 13.86 17.41
C CYS A 100 0.81 14.05 18.56
N TYR A 101 1.22 13.66 19.76
CA TYR A 101 0.51 13.91 21.00
C TYR A 101 1.34 14.83 21.85
N VAL A 102 0.71 15.81 22.49
CA VAL A 102 1.38 16.79 23.34
C VAL A 102 0.86 16.67 24.75
N VAL A 103 1.76 16.85 25.72
CA VAL A 103 1.38 17.09 27.11
C VAL A 103 1.53 18.57 27.41
N VAL A 104 0.46 19.16 27.91
CA VAL A 104 0.31 20.59 28.18
C VAL A 104 -0.20 20.81 29.60
N ASP A 105 0.21 21.89 30.23
CA ASP A 105 -0.28 22.27 31.56
C ASP A 105 -1.59 23.08 31.52
N SER A 106 -2.08 23.50 32.68
CA SER A 106 -3.29 24.33 32.83
C SER A 106 -3.19 25.71 32.17
N ALA A 107 -1.97 26.21 31.97
CA ALA A 107 -1.70 27.47 31.27
C ALA A 107 -1.47 27.25 29.77
N THR A 108 -1.74 26.04 29.25
CA THR A 108 -1.56 25.61 27.84
C THR A 108 -0.10 25.56 27.36
N GLN A 109 0.87 25.60 28.28
CA GLN A 109 2.29 25.48 27.93
C GLN A 109 2.62 24.03 27.52
N LEU A 110 3.29 23.86 26.38
CA LEU A 110 3.74 22.56 25.87
C LEU A 110 4.97 22.07 26.63
N LEU A 111 4.83 20.96 27.34
CA LEU A 111 5.87 20.38 28.19
C LEU A 111 6.55 19.15 27.59
N GLY A 112 5.95 18.57 26.55
CA GLY A 112 6.55 17.51 25.78
C GLY A 112 5.60 16.92 24.77
N TYR A 113 6.11 15.95 24.01
CA TYR A 113 5.38 15.34 22.90
C TYR A 113 5.85 13.91 22.61
N ALA A 114 4.98 13.13 21.97
CA ALA A 114 5.26 11.80 21.45
C ALA A 114 4.69 11.68 20.04
N TRP A 115 5.49 11.19 19.10
CA TRP A 115 5.00 10.86 17.78
C TRP A 115 4.56 9.40 17.73
N VAL A 116 3.50 9.12 16.98
CA VAL A 116 2.94 7.78 16.80
C VAL A 116 2.63 7.56 15.33
N LEU A 117 2.97 6.39 14.81
CA LEU A 117 2.60 5.93 13.47
C LEU A 117 1.82 4.62 13.58
N ARG A 118 0.66 4.52 12.91
CA ARG A 118 -0.14 3.28 12.85
C ARG A 118 0.17 2.44 11.63
N THR A 119 0.41 3.09 10.50
CA THR A 119 0.64 2.45 9.21
C THR A 119 1.74 3.20 8.48
N GLY A 120 2.63 2.45 7.84
CA GLY A 120 3.64 3.02 6.95
C GLY A 120 5.08 2.85 7.42
N ASN A 121 5.96 3.13 6.48
CA ASN A 121 7.40 3.07 6.63
C ASN A 121 7.89 4.41 7.18
N LEU A 122 8.00 4.56 8.50
CA LEU A 122 8.72 5.72 9.01
C LEU A 122 10.22 5.50 8.87
N PHE A 123 10.89 6.51 8.32
CA PHE A 123 12.29 6.76 8.56
C PHE A 123 12.41 7.45 9.91
N GLU A 124 13.03 6.81 10.89
CA GLU A 124 13.69 7.62 11.91
C GLU A 124 14.74 8.48 11.20
N ASP A 125 15.03 9.69 11.70
CA ASP A 125 15.95 10.68 11.10
C ASP A 125 17.38 10.14 10.82
N ASP A 126 17.63 8.87 11.15
CA ASP A 126 18.82 8.09 10.99
C ASP A 126 18.43 6.87 10.14
N ASP A 127 18.52 6.97 8.80
CA ASP A 127 18.07 6.07 7.70
C ASP A 127 18.44 4.57 7.80
N ARG A 128 18.84 4.11 8.97
CA ARG A 128 19.33 2.78 9.30
C ARG A 128 18.21 1.74 9.28
N LEU A 129 17.01 2.07 9.72
CA LEU A 129 15.92 1.10 9.93
C LEU A 129 14.57 1.60 9.41
N ARG A 130 13.79 0.67 8.86
CA ARG A 130 12.40 0.88 8.48
C ARG A 130 11.51 0.10 9.43
N ILE A 131 10.65 0.78 10.18
CA ILE A 131 9.69 0.11 11.06
C ILE A 131 8.38 -0.09 10.30
N THR A 132 7.83 -1.30 10.33
CA THR A 132 6.54 -1.62 9.74
C THR A 132 5.63 -2.18 10.83
N CYS A 133 4.56 -1.45 11.14
CA CYS A 133 3.51 -1.89 12.06
C CYS A 133 2.53 -2.83 11.37
N ARG A 134 1.94 -3.74 12.16
CA ARG A 134 0.68 -4.42 11.79
C ARG A 134 -0.49 -3.44 11.84
N PRO A 135 -1.66 -3.75 11.25
CA PRO A 135 -2.82 -2.84 11.25
C PRO A 135 -3.30 -2.42 12.65
N ASN A 136 -3.15 -3.31 13.62
CA ASN A 136 -3.46 -3.07 15.03
C ASN A 136 -2.24 -2.58 15.84
N GLY A 137 -1.08 -2.42 15.21
CA GLY A 137 0.13 -1.91 15.84
C GLY A 137 0.22 -0.38 15.81
N ALA A 138 1.02 0.18 16.69
CA ALA A 138 1.40 1.57 16.70
C ALA A 138 2.87 1.71 17.12
N TYR A 139 3.65 2.45 16.33
CA TYR A 139 5.04 2.74 16.61
C TYR A 139 5.16 4.13 17.24
N ILE A 140 5.56 4.18 18.51
CA ILE A 140 5.84 5.41 19.23
C ILE A 140 7.31 5.77 19.02
N PHE A 141 7.56 6.97 18.51
CA PHE A 141 8.90 7.44 18.18
C PHE A 141 9.09 8.91 18.58
N ASP A 142 10.35 9.35 18.54
CA ASP A 142 10.79 10.72 18.83
C ASP A 142 10.03 11.36 20.02
N THR A 143 10.01 10.67 21.16
CA THR A 143 9.35 11.16 22.35
C THR A 143 10.28 12.08 23.13
N PHE A 144 9.79 13.28 23.47
CA PHE A 144 10.57 14.28 24.18
C PHE A 144 9.77 14.91 25.32
N LEU A 145 10.45 15.15 26.45
CA LEU A 145 9.96 15.99 27.53
C LEU A 145 10.96 17.10 27.81
N HIS A 146 10.44 18.32 27.99
CA HIS A 146 11.22 19.46 28.46
C HIS A 146 11.98 19.06 29.74
N PRO A 147 13.26 19.47 29.92
CA PRO A 147 14.05 19.10 31.10
C PRO A 147 13.31 19.32 32.43
N ASP A 148 12.61 20.44 32.57
CA ASP A 148 11.86 20.80 33.79
C ASP A 148 10.57 19.99 34.01
N ALA A 149 10.13 19.27 32.98
CA ALA A 149 8.98 18.38 33.02
C ALA A 149 9.37 16.93 33.42
N ARG A 150 10.67 16.61 33.45
CA ARG A 150 11.15 15.25 33.75
C ARG A 150 11.00 14.92 35.23
N GLY A 151 10.81 13.64 35.53
CA GLY A 151 10.63 13.15 36.91
C GLY A 151 9.23 13.39 37.51
N LYS A 152 8.37 14.18 36.86
CA LYS A 152 7.01 14.52 37.34
C LYS A 152 5.92 13.51 36.94
N GLY A 153 6.29 12.32 36.45
CA GLY A 153 5.33 11.33 35.93
C GLY A 153 4.72 11.65 34.55
N LEU A 154 5.01 12.84 33.99
CA LEU A 154 4.45 13.30 32.71
C LEU A 154 4.77 12.40 31.52
N TYR A 155 5.86 11.63 31.55
CA TYR A 155 6.18 10.67 30.51
C TYR A 155 5.12 9.55 30.42
N ALA A 156 4.79 8.95 31.56
CA ALA A 156 3.78 7.90 31.63
C ALA A 156 2.41 8.46 31.24
N HIS A 157 2.10 9.68 31.65
CA HIS A 157 0.85 10.36 31.30
C HIS A 157 0.73 10.60 29.79
N LEU A 158 1.79 11.14 29.16
CA LEU A 158 1.87 11.36 27.72
C LEU A 158 1.68 10.07 26.92
N ILE A 159 2.42 9.01 27.26
CA ILE A 159 2.31 7.72 26.57
C ILE A 159 0.91 7.12 26.76
N ALA A 160 0.34 7.17 27.95
CA ALA A 160 -0.99 6.63 28.20
C ALA A 160 -2.09 7.40 27.45
N GLY A 161 -1.98 8.73 27.37
CA GLY A 161 -2.92 9.56 26.58
C GLY A 161 -2.82 9.28 25.08
N ALA A 162 -1.61 9.11 24.55
CA ALA A 162 -1.40 8.70 23.16
C ALA A 162 -1.98 7.30 22.89
N GLN A 163 -1.73 6.34 23.79
CA GLN A 163 -2.26 4.99 23.69
C GLN A 163 -3.80 4.96 23.72
N LEU A 164 -4.43 5.76 24.57
CA LEU A 164 -5.89 5.83 24.68
C LEU A 164 -6.55 6.27 23.37
N ASP A 165 -6.05 7.35 22.76
CA ASP A 165 -6.56 7.83 21.47
C ASP A 165 -6.31 6.81 20.34
N MET A 166 -5.15 6.16 20.33
CA MET A 166 -4.82 5.13 19.33
C MET A 166 -5.63 3.85 19.51
N ALA A 167 -5.92 3.45 20.75
CA ALA A 167 -6.79 2.32 21.05
C ALA A 167 -8.23 2.59 20.59
N GLY A 168 -8.72 3.83 20.75
CA GLY A 168 -10.01 4.26 20.19
C GLY A 168 -10.09 4.16 18.66
N GLN A 169 -8.95 3.99 17.98
CA GLN A 169 -8.86 3.81 16.52
C GLN A 169 -8.49 2.39 16.11
N GLY A 170 -8.43 1.44 17.06
CA GLY A 170 -8.18 0.02 16.82
C GLY A 170 -6.73 -0.44 17.02
N SER A 171 -5.83 0.40 17.53
CA SER A 171 -4.47 -0.06 17.88
C SER A 171 -4.45 -0.77 19.23
N THR A 172 -3.96 -2.01 19.26
CA THR A 172 -3.86 -2.86 20.45
C THR A 172 -2.42 -3.08 20.92
N GLU A 173 -1.44 -2.77 20.07
CA GLU A 173 -0.02 -3.00 20.35
C GLU A 173 0.78 -1.71 20.16
N PHE A 174 1.74 -1.47 21.05
CA PHE A 174 2.55 -0.24 21.05
C PHE A 174 4.02 -0.56 21.16
N HIS A 175 4.81 -0.13 20.19
CA HIS A 175 6.24 -0.42 20.14
C HIS A 175 7.08 0.84 20.11
N VAL A 176 8.29 0.74 20.64
CA VAL A 176 9.30 1.81 20.64
C VAL A 176 10.64 1.23 20.23
N LEU A 177 11.46 2.01 19.52
CA LEU A 177 12.86 1.68 19.30
C LEU A 177 13.72 2.63 20.14
N VAL A 178 14.66 2.07 20.88
CA VAL A 178 15.53 2.85 21.75
C VAL A 178 16.98 2.46 21.50
N ASP A 179 17.82 3.44 21.15
CA ASP A 179 19.27 3.23 21.07
C ASP A 179 19.80 2.68 22.40
N ARG A 180 20.63 1.63 22.34
CA ARG A 180 21.15 0.92 23.51
C ARG A 180 22.00 1.82 24.40
N GLY A 181 22.56 2.90 23.87
CA GLY A 181 23.28 3.95 24.59
C GLY A 181 22.36 4.94 25.32
N ASN A 182 21.08 5.05 24.93
CA ASN A 182 20.11 5.92 25.60
C ASN A 182 19.53 5.25 26.86
N THR A 183 20.38 5.09 27.87
CA THR A 183 20.03 4.43 29.13
C THR A 183 18.87 5.11 29.88
N VAL A 184 18.69 6.43 29.69
CA VAL A 184 17.59 7.20 30.29
C VAL A 184 16.26 6.77 29.67
N SER A 185 16.17 6.73 28.34
CA SER A 185 14.96 6.28 27.65
C SER A 185 14.65 4.81 27.94
N ILE A 186 15.66 3.93 27.96
CA ILE A 186 15.47 2.51 28.30
C ILE A 186 14.86 2.38 29.71
N LYS A 187 15.40 3.10 30.70
CA LYS A 187 14.86 3.08 32.07
C LYS A 187 13.44 3.64 32.13
N ALA A 188 13.13 4.69 31.38
CA ALA A 188 11.78 5.25 31.31
C ALA A 188 10.77 4.23 30.79
N HIS A 189 11.08 3.54 29.70
CA HIS A 189 10.21 2.50 29.13
C HIS A 189 10.08 1.27 30.03
N LEU A 190 11.18 0.79 30.63
CA LEU A 190 11.12 -0.33 31.58
C LEU A 190 10.24 -0.01 32.80
N LYS A 191 10.22 1.25 33.27
CA LYS A 191 9.31 1.69 34.34
C LYS A 191 7.83 1.66 33.93
N LEU A 192 7.53 1.76 32.64
CA LEU A 192 6.18 1.57 32.09
C LEU A 192 5.81 0.08 31.95
N GLY A 193 6.72 -0.84 32.29
CA GLY A 193 6.53 -2.27 32.09
C GLY A 193 6.86 -2.74 30.68
N ALA A 194 7.54 -1.92 29.86
CA ALA A 194 7.91 -2.31 28.51
C ALA A 194 8.84 -3.53 28.50
N GLN A 195 8.65 -4.41 27.52
CA GLN A 195 9.43 -5.64 27.35
C GLN A 195 10.27 -5.53 26.09
N VAL A 196 11.55 -5.93 26.15
CA VAL A 196 12.38 -5.98 24.94
C VAL A 196 12.00 -7.20 24.13
N CYS A 197 11.56 -6.96 22.89
CA CYS A 197 11.16 -7.99 21.95
C CYS A 197 12.32 -8.37 21.02
N GLU A 198 13.07 -7.36 20.56
CA GLU A 198 14.14 -7.55 19.59
C GLU A 198 15.34 -6.65 19.87
N ILE A 199 16.52 -7.11 19.43
CA ILE A 199 17.76 -6.34 19.43
C ILE A 199 18.22 -6.23 17.98
N CYS A 200 18.30 -5.00 17.49
CA CYS A 200 18.85 -4.69 16.18
C CYS A 200 20.30 -4.22 16.34
N THR A 201 21.22 -4.84 15.61
CA THR A 201 22.61 -4.38 15.51
C THR A 201 22.90 -4.01 14.06
N TYR A 202 23.31 -2.77 13.86
CA TYR A 202 23.72 -2.23 12.58
C TYR A 202 25.21 -1.92 12.62
N SER A 203 25.92 -2.30 11.57
CA SER A 203 27.31 -1.90 11.38
C SER A 203 27.60 -1.66 9.91
N THR A 204 28.24 -0.55 9.57
CA THR A 204 28.76 -0.29 8.23
C THR A 204 30.27 -0.21 8.27
N PHE A 205 30.92 -0.78 7.25
CA PHE A 205 32.34 -0.60 7.00
C PHE A 205 32.59 -0.55 5.49
N LEU A 206 33.29 0.48 5.02
CA LEU A 206 33.64 0.66 3.60
C LEU A 206 32.47 0.49 2.62
N GLY A 207 31.33 1.07 2.98
CA GLY A 207 30.11 1.04 2.20
C GLY A 207 29.41 -0.31 2.22
N ILE A 208 29.81 -1.24 3.08
CA ILE A 208 29.12 -2.52 3.30
C ILE A 208 28.45 -2.46 4.67
N SER A 209 27.13 -2.50 4.67
CA SER A 209 26.30 -2.53 5.86
C SER A 209 25.90 -3.96 6.22
N LYS A 210 25.95 -4.28 7.50
CA LYS A 210 25.48 -5.53 8.09
C LYS A 210 24.39 -5.22 9.10
N TYR A 211 23.27 -5.90 8.95
CA TYR A 211 22.15 -5.88 9.88
C TYR A 211 22.05 -7.22 10.57
N ASN A 212 21.98 -7.21 11.90
CA ASN A 212 21.71 -8.40 12.69
C ASN A 212 20.48 -8.13 13.55
N LEU A 213 19.38 -8.81 13.24
CA LEU A 213 18.15 -8.81 14.01
C LEU A 213 18.15 -10.05 14.88
N ARG A 214 18.02 -9.86 16.19
CA ARG A 214 17.90 -10.95 17.17
C ARG A 214 16.59 -10.79 17.92
N THR A 215 15.71 -11.75 17.75
CA THR A 215 14.47 -11.89 18.55
C THR A 215 14.69 -12.92 19.65
N VAL A 216 13.67 -13.20 20.46
CA VAL A 216 13.70 -14.31 21.44
C VAL A 216 13.93 -15.65 20.74
N ASP A 217 13.32 -15.84 19.57
CA ASP A 217 13.22 -17.16 18.92
C ASP A 217 14.05 -17.26 17.63
N GLN A 218 14.54 -16.14 17.08
CA GLN A 218 15.17 -16.12 15.77
C GLN A 218 16.39 -15.19 15.70
N ARG A 219 17.32 -15.51 14.79
CA ARG A 219 18.45 -14.66 14.41
C ARG A 219 18.46 -14.50 12.89
N LYS A 220 18.46 -13.26 12.42
CA LYS A 220 18.55 -12.93 10.99
C LYS A 220 19.73 -11.99 10.77
N SER A 221 20.54 -12.28 9.74
CA SER A 221 21.66 -11.44 9.34
C SER A 221 21.55 -11.10 7.85
N CYS A 222 21.77 -9.83 7.50
CA CYS A 222 21.69 -9.32 6.13
C CYS A 222 22.93 -8.47 5.83
N LEU A 223 23.50 -8.59 4.61
CA LEU A 223 24.62 -7.79 4.11
C LEU A 223 24.17 -6.96 2.92
N ARG A 224 24.55 -5.67 2.89
CA ARG A 224 24.13 -4.68 1.90
C ARG A 224 25.23 -3.69 1.57
N ARG A 225 25.05 -2.96 0.47
CA ARG A 225 25.82 -1.75 0.17
C ARG A 225 25.12 -0.54 0.83
N TYR A 226 25.88 0.31 1.49
CA TYR A 226 25.42 1.51 2.18
C TYR A 226 24.80 2.51 1.18
N HIS A 227 23.71 3.17 1.58
CA HIS A 227 22.99 4.18 0.79
C HIS A 227 22.53 3.73 -0.61
N THR A 228 21.80 2.62 -0.70
CA THR A 228 20.86 2.46 -1.83
C THR A 228 19.60 3.29 -1.56
N HIS A 229 18.97 3.87 -2.60
CA HIS A 229 17.65 4.55 -2.52
C HIS A 229 16.51 3.67 -1.94
N HIS A 230 16.81 2.41 -1.64
CA HIS A 230 15.93 1.46 -0.99
C HIS A 230 16.44 1.21 0.44
N PRO A 231 15.67 1.56 1.47
CA PRO A 231 16.07 1.39 2.86
C PRO A 231 16.19 -0.08 3.24
N CYS A 232 16.98 -0.35 4.28
CA CYS A 232 17.24 -1.71 4.72
C CYS A 232 16.10 -2.25 5.60
N ASP A 233 15.71 -3.49 5.30
CA ASP A 233 14.84 -4.41 6.06
C ASP A 233 13.74 -3.77 6.93
N SER A 234 12.48 -4.01 6.57
CA SER A 234 11.36 -3.78 7.48
C SER A 234 11.53 -4.61 8.74
N LEU A 235 11.69 -3.93 9.88
CA LEU A 235 11.44 -4.54 11.16
C LEU A 235 9.92 -4.63 11.31
N LEU A 236 9.41 -5.86 11.21
CA LEU A 236 7.99 -6.16 11.38
C LEU A 236 7.73 -6.35 12.87
N LEU A 237 6.94 -5.46 13.44
CA LEU A 237 6.52 -5.54 14.84
C LEU A 237 5.62 -6.77 15.00
N HIS A 238 6.16 -7.85 15.59
CA HIS A 238 5.64 -9.22 15.57
C HIS A 238 5.62 -9.84 14.17
N PRO A 239 6.66 -10.60 13.76
CA PRO A 239 6.55 -11.40 12.56
C PRO A 239 5.45 -12.44 12.77
N LEU A 240 4.58 -12.57 11.77
CA LEU A 240 3.64 -13.68 11.72
C LEU A 240 4.44 -14.98 11.70
N ASP A 241 4.03 -16.00 12.45
CA ASP A 241 4.66 -17.32 12.28
C ASP A 241 4.06 -17.98 11.04
N PRO A 242 4.79 -18.05 9.91
CA PRO A 242 4.26 -18.65 8.69
C PRO A 242 3.90 -20.13 8.88
N HIS A 243 4.42 -20.80 9.91
CA HIS A 243 4.13 -22.21 10.19
C HIS A 243 2.73 -22.45 10.73
N HIS A 244 2.11 -21.44 11.34
CA HIS A 244 0.72 -21.51 11.79
C HIS A 244 -0.27 -21.55 10.62
N TYR A 245 0.14 -21.18 9.41
CA TYR A 245 -0.74 -21.12 8.26
C TYR A 245 -0.64 -22.41 7.44
N ILE A 246 -1.77 -22.82 6.88
CA ILE A 246 -1.86 -23.96 5.98
C ILE A 246 -2.12 -23.42 4.58
N LEU A 247 -1.28 -23.80 3.62
CA LEU A 247 -1.55 -23.56 2.21
C LEU A 247 -2.44 -24.68 1.67
N SER A 248 -3.62 -24.33 1.19
CA SER A 248 -4.52 -25.21 0.45
C SER A 248 -4.48 -24.83 -1.02
N ILE A 249 -4.44 -25.82 -1.91
CA ILE A 249 -4.40 -25.61 -3.36
C ILE A 249 -5.48 -26.48 -3.97
N ALA A 250 -6.48 -25.84 -4.58
CA ALA A 250 -7.55 -26.52 -5.29
C ALA A 250 -7.41 -26.27 -6.79
N ARG A 251 -7.51 -27.32 -7.58
CA ARG A 251 -7.70 -27.18 -9.04
C ARG A 251 -9.19 -27.04 -9.31
N LEU A 252 -9.56 -26.04 -10.10
CA LEU A 252 -10.94 -25.74 -10.43
C LEU A 252 -11.20 -26.19 -11.86
N GLU A 253 -11.69 -27.43 -12.00
CA GLU A 253 -11.84 -28.10 -13.29
C GLU A 253 -13.18 -27.78 -13.97
N ASP A 254 -14.21 -27.45 -13.19
CA ASP A 254 -15.55 -27.16 -13.67
C ASP A 254 -16.21 -25.98 -12.92
N GLU A 255 -17.38 -25.59 -13.42
CA GLU A 255 -18.13 -24.43 -12.93
C GLU A 255 -18.66 -24.65 -11.52
N ALA A 256 -19.04 -25.88 -11.18
CA ALA A 256 -19.54 -26.22 -9.85
C ALA A 256 -18.43 -26.09 -8.80
N ALA A 257 -17.22 -26.54 -9.12
CA ALA A 257 -16.05 -26.39 -8.26
C ALA A 257 -15.68 -24.92 -8.04
N LEU A 258 -15.74 -24.10 -9.09
CA LEU A 258 -15.50 -22.66 -8.99
C LEU A 258 -16.58 -21.96 -8.16
N GLN A 259 -17.86 -22.28 -8.39
CA GLN A 259 -18.98 -21.71 -7.65
C GLN A 259 -18.89 -22.05 -6.15
N LEU A 260 -18.64 -23.31 -5.81
CA LEU A 260 -18.46 -23.76 -4.43
C LEU A 260 -17.25 -23.07 -3.76
N ALA A 261 -16.18 -22.85 -4.52
CA ALA A 261 -15.03 -22.08 -4.04
C ALA A 261 -15.43 -20.63 -3.76
N CYS A 262 -16.07 -19.93 -4.70
CA CYS A 262 -16.53 -18.56 -4.51
C CYS A 262 -17.47 -18.43 -3.29
N GLU A 263 -18.44 -19.33 -3.13
CA GLU A 263 -19.35 -19.35 -1.98
C GLU A 263 -18.63 -19.49 -0.64
N ARG A 264 -17.61 -20.36 -0.57
CA ARG A 264 -16.76 -20.50 0.61
C ARG A 264 -15.97 -19.22 0.90
N LEU A 265 -15.49 -18.55 -0.15
CA LEU A 265 -14.63 -17.38 -0.05
C LEU A 265 -15.39 -16.09 0.25
N LEU A 266 -16.71 -16.05 0.06
CA LEU A 266 -17.56 -14.89 0.40
C LEU A 266 -17.34 -14.38 1.83
N GLN A 267 -17.00 -15.25 2.78
CA GLN A 267 -16.73 -14.86 4.17
C GLN A 267 -15.45 -14.03 4.34
N CYS A 268 -14.53 -14.13 3.39
CA CYS A 268 -13.28 -13.37 3.31
C CYS A 268 -13.47 -12.06 2.52
N GLU A 269 -14.39 -12.07 1.55
CA GLU A 269 -14.77 -10.88 0.79
C GLU A 269 -15.43 -9.85 1.73
N GLY A 270 -15.00 -8.59 1.69
CA GLY A 270 -15.57 -7.51 2.52
C GLY A 270 -14.90 -7.29 3.90
N ARG A 271 -14.05 -8.20 4.40
CA ARG A 271 -13.22 -7.95 5.60
C ARG A 271 -11.98 -7.10 5.32
N ASN A 272 -11.74 -6.76 4.06
CA ASN A 272 -10.50 -6.15 3.62
C ASN A 272 -10.65 -4.63 3.47
N CYS A 273 -10.34 -3.88 4.54
CA CYS A 273 -10.47 -2.42 4.58
C CYS A 273 -9.63 -1.71 3.49
N ALA A 274 -8.58 -2.36 2.97
CA ALA A 274 -7.62 -1.79 2.03
C ALA A 274 -7.76 -2.26 0.58
N THR A 275 -8.55 -3.31 0.28
CA THR A 275 -8.70 -3.84 -1.09
C THR A 275 -10.15 -4.07 -1.51
N ASN A 276 -11.13 -3.44 -0.83
CA ASN A 276 -12.51 -3.37 -1.29
C ASN A 276 -12.53 -2.55 -2.59
N THR A 277 -12.27 -3.26 -3.69
CA THR A 277 -12.37 -2.74 -5.04
C THR A 277 -13.52 -3.47 -5.72
N PRO A 278 -14.20 -2.83 -6.67
CA PRO A 278 -15.22 -3.49 -7.47
C PRO A 278 -14.66 -4.64 -8.33
N PHE A 279 -13.34 -4.86 -8.34
CA PHE A 279 -12.68 -5.88 -9.15
C PHE A 279 -12.48 -7.23 -8.45
N ASN A 280 -12.71 -7.30 -7.14
CA ASN A 280 -12.40 -8.48 -6.32
C ASN A 280 -13.67 -9.22 -5.88
N THR A 281 -14.50 -9.65 -6.82
CA THR A 281 -15.68 -10.48 -6.52
C THR A 281 -15.57 -11.85 -7.20
N GLY A 282 -16.06 -12.90 -6.53
CA GLY A 282 -16.13 -14.24 -7.11
C GLY A 282 -16.82 -14.28 -8.48
N ASP A 283 -17.82 -13.44 -8.70
CA ASP A 283 -18.54 -13.31 -9.98
C ASP A 283 -17.62 -12.89 -11.14
N ILE A 284 -16.71 -11.94 -10.90
CA ILE A 284 -15.75 -11.46 -11.91
C ILE A 284 -14.78 -12.58 -12.28
N VAL A 285 -14.35 -13.35 -11.28
CA VAL A 285 -13.49 -14.52 -11.49
C VAL A 285 -14.20 -15.57 -12.34
N THR A 286 -15.48 -15.85 -12.04
CA THR A 286 -16.31 -16.79 -12.81
C THR A 286 -16.47 -16.36 -14.26
N LEU A 287 -16.80 -15.10 -14.52
CA LEU A 287 -16.96 -14.57 -15.86
C LEU A 287 -15.64 -14.67 -16.67
N TRP A 288 -14.53 -14.34 -16.04
CA TRP A 288 -13.23 -14.43 -16.69
C TRP A 288 -12.81 -15.88 -16.94
N TRP A 289 -13.01 -16.78 -15.98
CA TRP A 289 -12.74 -18.20 -16.18
C TRP A 289 -13.50 -18.72 -17.40
N LYS A 290 -14.80 -18.41 -17.52
CA LYS A 290 -15.62 -18.79 -18.68
C LYS A 290 -15.13 -18.21 -20.01
N SER A 291 -14.64 -16.97 -20.01
CA SER A 291 -14.29 -16.25 -21.25
C SER A 291 -12.84 -16.44 -21.72
N ASP A 292 -11.90 -16.61 -20.80
CA ASP A 292 -10.47 -16.59 -21.10
C ASP A 292 -9.73 -17.89 -20.76
N ILE A 293 -10.20 -18.66 -19.78
CA ILE A 293 -9.45 -19.83 -19.31
C ILE A 293 -10.10 -21.15 -19.70
N GLN A 294 -11.43 -21.26 -19.59
CA GLN A 294 -12.12 -22.53 -19.64
C GLN A 294 -11.82 -23.25 -20.95
N GLY A 295 -11.24 -24.45 -20.86
CA GLY A 295 -10.82 -25.24 -22.01
C GLY A 295 -9.44 -24.88 -22.58
N HIS A 296 -8.80 -23.80 -22.12
CA HIS A 296 -7.47 -23.36 -22.56
C HIS A 296 -6.38 -23.63 -21.53
N GLU A 297 -6.62 -23.24 -20.27
CA GLU A 297 -5.61 -23.32 -19.21
C GLU A 297 -6.21 -23.92 -17.91
N PRO A 298 -5.43 -24.62 -17.08
CA PRO A 298 -5.89 -25.01 -15.75
C PRO A 298 -6.02 -23.80 -14.83
N LEU A 299 -7.15 -23.71 -14.12
CA LEU A 299 -7.35 -22.74 -13.04
C LEU A 299 -7.05 -23.39 -11.67
N PHE A 300 -6.36 -22.65 -10.81
CA PHE A 300 -6.05 -23.03 -9.45
C PHE A 300 -6.49 -21.93 -8.48
N LEU A 301 -6.98 -22.35 -7.32
CA LEU A 301 -7.21 -21.50 -6.16
C LEU A 301 -6.14 -21.81 -5.12
N LEU A 302 -5.39 -20.80 -4.71
CA LEU A 302 -4.46 -20.87 -3.59
C LEU A 302 -5.12 -20.20 -2.39
N GLU A 303 -5.35 -20.97 -1.33
CA GLU A 303 -5.95 -20.52 -0.08
C GLU A 303 -4.93 -20.59 1.07
N PHE A 304 -4.90 -19.54 1.87
CA PHE A 304 -4.15 -19.46 3.11
C PHE A 304 -5.13 -19.62 4.25
N LEU A 305 -5.00 -20.70 5.01
CA LEU A 305 -5.92 -21.05 6.09
C LEU A 305 -5.26 -20.80 7.46
N HIS A 306 -5.99 -20.16 8.36
CA HIS A 306 -5.61 -20.02 9.77
C HIS A 306 -6.33 -21.07 10.63
N PRO A 307 -5.63 -21.80 11.52
CA PRO A 307 -6.19 -22.93 12.25
C PRO A 307 -6.97 -22.55 13.52
N GLN A 308 -6.93 -21.29 13.99
CA GLN A 308 -7.48 -20.91 15.30
C GLN A 308 -8.88 -20.27 15.30
N ALA A 309 -9.68 -20.37 14.24
CA ALA A 309 -11.08 -19.98 14.40
C ALA A 309 -11.79 -21.05 15.25
N GLU A 310 -12.59 -20.65 16.23
CA GLU A 310 -13.41 -21.54 17.10
C GLU A 310 -14.30 -22.53 16.30
N HIS A 311 -14.37 -22.38 14.98
CA HIS A 311 -15.22 -23.09 14.03
C HIS A 311 -14.44 -23.85 12.94
N GLY A 312 -13.11 -24.02 13.07
CA GLY A 312 -12.28 -24.79 12.13
C GLY A 312 -11.29 -23.95 11.32
N LYS A 313 -10.82 -24.49 10.18
CA LYS A 313 -9.88 -23.79 9.30
C LYS A 313 -10.62 -22.66 8.58
N GLN A 314 -10.17 -21.42 8.80
CA GLN A 314 -10.74 -20.26 8.13
C GLN A 314 -9.79 -19.78 7.04
N THR A 315 -10.32 -19.51 5.84
CA THR A 315 -9.56 -18.80 4.82
C THR A 315 -9.30 -17.37 5.28
N VAL A 316 -8.03 -16.97 5.26
CA VAL A 316 -7.56 -15.63 5.65
C VAL A 316 -6.87 -14.93 4.49
N ALA A 317 -6.54 -15.64 3.42
CA ALA A 317 -6.21 -15.06 2.13
C ALA A 317 -6.45 -16.06 1.02
N PHE A 318 -6.68 -15.55 -0.18
CA PHE A 318 -6.77 -16.37 -1.38
C PHE A 318 -6.38 -15.61 -2.64
N GLY A 319 -6.03 -16.36 -3.68
CA GLY A 319 -5.94 -15.85 -5.03
C GLY A 319 -6.23 -16.93 -6.05
N PHE A 320 -6.74 -16.51 -7.20
CA PHE A 320 -6.96 -17.37 -8.35
C PHE A 320 -5.78 -17.27 -9.32
N PHE A 321 -5.34 -18.40 -9.85
CA PHE A 321 -4.15 -18.50 -10.68
C PHE A 321 -4.39 -19.39 -11.88
N ARG A 322 -4.01 -18.92 -13.06
CA ARG A 322 -3.97 -19.76 -14.27
C ARG A 322 -2.57 -20.33 -14.46
N LEU A 323 -2.48 -21.53 -15.02
CA LEU A 323 -1.21 -22.13 -15.38
C LEU A 323 -0.95 -21.96 -16.87
N HIS A 324 0.05 -21.13 -17.19
CA HIS A 324 0.46 -20.78 -18.54
C HIS A 324 1.87 -21.30 -18.83
N GLU A 325 2.17 -21.63 -20.08
CA GLU A 325 3.54 -21.98 -20.50
C GLU A 325 4.11 -20.85 -21.36
N ASP A 326 5.04 -20.05 -20.79
CA ASP A 326 5.61 -18.91 -21.49
C ASP A 326 6.68 -19.39 -22.50
N LEU A 327 6.25 -19.61 -23.75
CA LEU A 327 7.11 -20.00 -24.85
C LEU A 327 8.16 -18.92 -25.22
N GLY A 328 7.95 -17.66 -24.81
CA GLY A 328 8.88 -16.56 -25.04
C GLY A 328 10.05 -16.52 -24.04
N ARG A 329 9.89 -17.13 -22.86
CA ARG A 329 10.95 -17.22 -21.84
C ARG A 329 11.87 -18.42 -22.07
N PHE A 330 13.13 -18.26 -21.65
CA PHE A 330 14.12 -19.32 -21.74
C PHE A 330 13.77 -20.49 -20.83
N LEU A 331 13.89 -21.72 -21.35
CA LEU A 331 13.48 -22.97 -20.69
C LEU A 331 11.96 -23.11 -20.49
N HIS A 332 11.16 -22.28 -21.17
CA HIS A 332 9.70 -22.36 -21.23
C HIS A 332 9.07 -22.66 -19.85
N PRO A 333 9.33 -21.79 -18.84
CA PRO A 333 8.84 -22.05 -17.50
C PRO A 333 7.32 -22.13 -17.50
N ARG A 334 6.77 -23.07 -16.73
CA ARG A 334 5.35 -23.11 -16.44
C ARG A 334 5.04 -22.07 -15.36
N GLU A 335 4.25 -21.08 -15.71
CA GLU A 335 3.96 -19.91 -14.89
C GLU A 335 2.57 -20.05 -14.28
N LEU A 336 2.52 -20.04 -12.94
CA LEU A 336 1.28 -19.93 -12.19
C LEU A 336 0.99 -18.45 -11.98
N ILE A 337 0.20 -17.85 -12.88
CA ILE A 337 -0.01 -16.40 -12.97
C ILE A 337 -1.28 -16.05 -12.21
N ALA A 338 -1.15 -15.18 -11.21
CA ALA A 338 -2.28 -14.63 -10.47
C ALA A 338 -3.19 -13.87 -11.43
N PHE A 339 -4.47 -13.95 -11.15
CA PHE A 339 -5.49 -13.24 -11.91
C PHE A 339 -5.19 -11.73 -11.94
N ASP A 340 -5.07 -11.20 -13.16
CA ASP A 340 -4.98 -9.78 -13.49
C ASP A 340 -5.61 -9.60 -14.88
N ASP A 341 -6.74 -8.89 -14.99
CA ASP A 341 -7.21 -8.47 -16.30
C ASP A 341 -6.44 -7.21 -16.71
N VAL A 342 -5.46 -7.43 -17.58
CA VAL A 342 -4.60 -6.40 -18.19
C VAL A 342 -5.43 -5.23 -18.74
N GLN A 343 -6.66 -5.48 -19.21
CA GLN A 343 -7.54 -4.50 -19.85
C GLN A 343 -8.24 -3.56 -18.86
N PHE A 344 -8.47 -3.98 -17.61
CA PHE A 344 -9.34 -3.23 -16.69
C PHE A 344 -8.78 -3.03 -15.28
N MET A 345 -7.78 -3.79 -14.84
CA MET A 345 -7.45 -3.91 -13.41
C MET A 345 -6.05 -3.41 -13.07
N SER A 346 -5.94 -2.52 -12.09
CA SER A 346 -4.65 -2.11 -11.52
C SER A 346 -4.20 -2.97 -10.34
N SER A 347 -4.91 -4.06 -10.05
CA SER A 347 -4.71 -4.88 -8.85
C SER A 347 -4.91 -6.36 -9.17
N THR A 348 -4.01 -7.22 -8.72
CA THR A 348 -4.25 -8.68 -8.67
C THR A 348 -5.39 -9.02 -7.75
N VAL A 349 -6.14 -10.08 -8.07
CA VAL A 349 -7.11 -10.71 -7.16
C VAL A 349 -6.34 -11.51 -6.09
N LEU A 350 -5.73 -10.78 -5.16
CA LEU A 350 -5.18 -11.31 -3.93
C LEU A 350 -5.99 -10.72 -2.78
N VAL A 351 -7.04 -11.45 -2.39
CA VAL A 351 -7.89 -11.05 -1.27
C VAL A 351 -7.27 -11.62 0.01
N ARG A 352 -7.20 -10.81 1.06
CA ARG A 352 -6.62 -11.24 2.33
C ARG A 352 -7.28 -10.54 3.51
N ASP A 353 -7.11 -11.08 4.69
CA ASP A 353 -7.48 -10.41 5.92
C ASP A 353 -6.63 -9.15 6.06
N ALA A 354 -7.18 -8.08 6.64
CA ALA A 354 -6.47 -6.83 6.90
C ALA A 354 -5.19 -7.09 7.72
N GLU A 355 -5.21 -8.10 8.59
CA GLU A 355 -4.07 -8.49 9.43
C GLU A 355 -2.92 -9.14 8.65
N LEU A 356 -3.17 -9.68 7.46
CA LEU A 356 -2.16 -10.35 6.64
C LEU A 356 -1.52 -9.35 5.67
N GLN A 357 -0.21 -9.14 5.78
CA GLN A 357 0.56 -8.33 4.84
C GLN A 357 1.08 -9.18 3.67
N ALA A 358 1.42 -8.55 2.53
CA ALA A 358 1.99 -9.28 1.40
C ALA A 358 3.32 -9.99 1.75
N ILE A 359 4.09 -9.45 2.69
CA ILE A 359 5.29 -10.12 3.20
C ILE A 359 4.99 -11.40 3.98
N ASP A 360 3.86 -11.47 4.66
CA ASP A 360 3.43 -12.67 5.36
C ASP A 360 3.11 -13.78 4.36
N ILE A 361 2.41 -13.43 3.27
CA ILE A 361 2.14 -14.33 2.14
C ILE A 361 3.46 -14.82 1.54
N GLN A 362 4.43 -13.93 1.32
CA GLN A 362 5.75 -14.33 0.83
C GLN A 362 6.45 -15.31 1.77
N GLN A 363 6.39 -15.06 3.09
CA GLN A 363 7.00 -15.93 4.10
C GLN A 363 6.32 -17.30 4.16
N ILE A 364 4.98 -17.35 4.12
CA ILE A 364 4.20 -18.59 4.08
C ILE A 364 4.57 -19.39 2.83
N LEU A 365 4.57 -18.78 1.65
CA LEU A 365 4.90 -19.47 0.40
C LEU A 365 6.36 -19.93 0.35
N ASN A 366 7.29 -19.19 0.96
CA ASN A 366 8.71 -19.53 0.96
C ASN A 366 9.06 -20.70 1.89
N LEU A 367 8.10 -21.21 2.68
CA LEU A 367 8.31 -22.43 3.46
C LEU A 367 8.62 -23.61 2.53
N PRO A 368 9.66 -24.43 2.79
CA PRO A 368 10.03 -25.55 1.92
C PRO A 368 8.91 -26.58 1.68
N LYS A 369 8.01 -26.75 2.67
CA LYS A 369 6.81 -27.60 2.52
C LYS A 369 5.84 -27.02 1.49
N ASN A 370 5.64 -25.70 1.50
CA ASN A 370 4.67 -25.01 0.64
C ASN A 370 5.21 -24.88 -0.78
N LEU A 371 6.50 -24.57 -0.97
CA LEU A 371 7.14 -24.58 -2.29
C LEU A 371 6.99 -25.94 -2.99
N ARG A 372 7.23 -27.04 -2.26
CA ARG A 372 7.03 -28.40 -2.78
C ARG A 372 5.56 -28.66 -3.08
N HIS A 373 4.66 -28.26 -2.19
CA HIS A 373 3.22 -28.45 -2.36
C HIS A 373 2.70 -27.74 -3.62
N VAL A 374 3.04 -26.47 -3.84
CA VAL A 374 2.68 -25.73 -5.06
C VAL A 374 3.20 -26.45 -6.30
N ARG A 375 4.50 -26.78 -6.33
CA ARG A 375 5.10 -27.46 -7.49
C ARG A 375 4.44 -28.81 -7.78
N GLN A 376 4.11 -29.59 -6.74
CA GLN A 376 3.46 -30.90 -6.90
C GLN A 376 2.01 -30.77 -7.35
N ALA A 377 1.26 -29.80 -6.81
CA ALA A 377 -0.15 -29.62 -7.12
C ALA A 377 -0.39 -28.99 -8.50
N THR A 378 0.46 -28.03 -8.90
CA THR A 378 0.25 -27.25 -10.14
C THR A 378 1.24 -27.60 -11.25
N GLY A 379 2.40 -28.14 -10.90
CA GLY A 379 3.50 -28.37 -11.86
C GLY A 379 4.20 -27.08 -12.31
N ALA A 380 3.96 -25.95 -11.65
CA ALA A 380 4.57 -24.66 -11.98
C ALA A 380 6.06 -24.59 -11.59
N ASP A 381 6.81 -23.78 -12.35
CA ASP A 381 8.19 -23.41 -12.07
C ASP A 381 8.29 -22.04 -11.37
N VAL A 382 7.31 -21.17 -11.62
CA VAL A 382 7.23 -19.82 -11.08
C VAL A 382 5.80 -19.47 -10.73
N VAL A 383 5.60 -18.73 -9.63
CA VAL A 383 4.32 -18.10 -9.29
C VAL A 383 4.45 -16.60 -9.49
N ILE A 384 3.50 -15.96 -10.18
CA ILE A 384 3.60 -14.56 -10.60
C ILE A 384 2.40 -13.78 -10.07
N TRP A 385 2.65 -12.65 -9.42
CA TRP A 385 1.65 -11.65 -9.06
C TRP A 385 1.95 -10.36 -9.79
N HIS A 386 1.00 -9.84 -10.56
CA HIS A 386 1.16 -8.58 -11.28
C HIS A 386 0.72 -7.38 -10.44
N ARG A 387 1.15 -6.19 -10.86
CA ARG A 387 0.59 -4.91 -10.40
C ARG A 387 0.44 -4.72 -8.87
N LEU A 388 1.38 -5.23 -8.08
CA LEU A 388 1.42 -5.01 -6.64
C LEU A 388 2.10 -3.66 -6.31
N PRO A 389 1.54 -2.83 -5.41
CA PRO A 389 2.18 -1.57 -5.01
C PRO A 389 3.43 -1.82 -4.14
N PRO A 390 4.41 -0.91 -4.10
CA PRO A 390 5.67 -1.15 -3.41
C PRO A 390 5.52 -1.15 -1.88
N GLY A 391 4.46 -0.52 -1.36
CA GLY A 391 4.11 -0.58 0.05
C GLY A 391 3.73 -1.99 0.51
N GLU A 392 3.21 -2.81 -0.41
CA GLU A 392 2.90 -4.23 -0.15
C GLU A 392 4.10 -5.14 -0.35
N LEU A 393 5.03 -4.73 -1.21
CA LEU A 393 6.26 -5.44 -1.48
C LEU A 393 7.32 -5.05 -0.45
N SER A 394 7.16 -5.52 0.79
CA SER A 394 8.18 -5.34 1.82
C SER A 394 9.50 -5.88 1.27
N LEU A 395 10.44 -4.95 0.99
CA LEU A 395 11.65 -5.12 0.17
C LEU A 395 12.22 -6.53 0.24
N SER A 396 11.76 -7.39 -0.66
CA SER A 396 12.27 -8.75 -0.76
C SER A 396 13.75 -8.62 -1.13
N PRO A 397 14.65 -9.25 -0.37
CA PRO A 397 16.08 -9.05 -0.58
C PRO A 397 16.41 -9.39 -2.04
N GLN A 398 16.91 -8.40 -2.80
CA GLN A 398 17.50 -8.60 -4.14
C GLN A 398 18.85 -9.34 -4.02
N SER A 399 18.87 -10.44 -3.28
CA SER A 399 19.98 -11.38 -3.34
C SER A 399 19.90 -12.09 -4.68
N PRO A 400 21.02 -12.26 -5.41
CA PRO A 400 21.06 -13.08 -6.62
C PRO A 400 20.61 -14.53 -6.37
N VAL A 401 20.62 -14.98 -5.11
CA VAL A 401 20.17 -16.31 -4.66
C VAL A 401 18.70 -16.32 -4.22
N SER A 402 18.03 -15.16 -4.14
CA SER A 402 16.62 -15.08 -3.75
C SER A 402 15.74 -15.75 -4.78
N ARG A 403 14.76 -16.55 -4.33
CA ARG A 403 13.69 -17.12 -5.18
C ARG A 403 12.72 -16.04 -5.66
N TRP A 404 12.64 -14.92 -4.93
CA TRP A 404 11.80 -13.80 -5.30
C TRP A 404 12.50 -12.90 -6.31
N CYS A 405 11.77 -12.48 -7.33
CA CYS A 405 12.15 -11.43 -8.27
C CYS A 405 11.06 -10.38 -8.29
N MET A 406 11.44 -9.11 -8.31
CA MET A 406 10.51 -7.99 -8.41
C MET A 406 10.86 -7.19 -9.65
N LYS A 407 9.86 -6.88 -10.47
CA LYS A 407 10.01 -6.14 -11.73
C LYS A 407 9.06 -4.95 -11.70
N PHE A 408 9.59 -3.75 -11.88
CA PHE A 408 8.74 -2.57 -12.07
C PHE A 408 7.94 -2.74 -13.37
N GLU A 409 6.64 -2.52 -13.29
CA GLU A 409 5.73 -2.71 -14.41
C GLU A 409 5.26 -1.37 -14.95
N THR A 410 4.67 -0.52 -14.10
CA THR A 410 4.16 0.78 -14.52
C THR A 410 3.95 1.75 -13.35
N GLN A 411 3.68 3.01 -13.65
CA GLN A 411 3.16 3.99 -12.71
C GLN A 411 1.67 4.20 -12.97
N TYR A 412 0.89 4.15 -11.90
CA TYR A 412 -0.54 4.33 -11.93
C TYR A 412 -0.89 5.68 -11.27
N PRO A 413 -1.49 6.64 -11.99
CA PRO A 413 -1.79 7.98 -11.46
C PRO A 413 -3.02 7.98 -10.56
N LEU A 414 -2.91 8.64 -9.41
CA LEU A 414 -4.03 8.92 -8.51
C LEU A 414 -4.13 10.41 -8.24
N LEU A 415 -5.38 10.86 -8.24
CA LEU A 415 -5.78 12.13 -7.68
C LEU A 415 -6.39 11.83 -6.31
N ASP A 416 -5.55 11.95 -5.28
CA ASP A 416 -5.93 11.93 -3.88
C ASP A 416 -6.37 13.34 -3.48
N ALA A 417 -7.65 13.47 -3.14
CA ALA A 417 -8.31 14.68 -2.70
C ALA A 417 -8.79 14.53 -1.25
N SER A 418 -8.03 13.80 -0.43
CA SER A 418 -8.21 13.74 1.03
C SER A 418 -7.99 15.08 1.74
N ALA A 419 -7.43 16.08 1.05
CA ALA A 419 -7.40 17.46 1.54
C ALA A 419 -8.82 18.04 1.64
N ALA A 420 -9.05 18.99 2.55
CA ALA A 420 -10.34 19.65 2.75
C ALA A 420 -10.85 20.47 1.54
N CYS A 421 -10.14 20.44 0.40
CA CYS A 421 -10.36 21.26 -0.78
C CYS A 421 -10.70 20.37 -1.98
N SER A 422 -11.59 20.87 -2.85
CA SER A 422 -12.01 20.14 -4.05
C SER A 422 -10.85 19.99 -5.04
N PRO A 423 -10.76 18.89 -5.82
CA PRO A 423 -9.81 18.79 -6.93
C PRO A 423 -9.90 19.96 -7.92
N LEU A 424 -11.08 20.56 -8.05
CA LEU A 424 -11.34 21.69 -8.94
C LEU A 424 -10.67 22.99 -8.48
N GLU A 425 -10.27 23.07 -7.21
CA GLU A 425 -9.54 24.19 -6.62
C GLU A 425 -8.02 24.07 -6.79
N SER A 426 -7.54 22.92 -7.29
CA SER A 426 -6.13 22.74 -7.64
C SER A 426 -5.72 23.63 -8.83
N PRO A 427 -4.42 23.92 -9.02
CA PRO A 427 -3.96 24.65 -10.20
C PRO A 427 -4.43 24.03 -11.53
N ALA A 428 -4.43 22.69 -11.63
CA ALA A 428 -4.94 21.98 -12.79
C ALA A 428 -6.46 22.13 -12.96
N GLY A 429 -7.21 22.09 -11.85
CA GLY A 429 -8.65 22.34 -11.82
C GLY A 429 -9.02 23.74 -12.29
N ILE A 430 -8.39 24.77 -11.74
CA ILE A 430 -8.62 26.17 -12.12
C ILE A 430 -8.30 26.38 -13.60
N HIS A 431 -7.16 25.87 -14.06
CA HIS A 431 -6.77 25.95 -15.46
C HIS A 431 -7.80 25.27 -16.38
N ALA A 432 -8.23 24.06 -16.03
CA ALA A 432 -9.24 23.33 -16.79
C ALA A 432 -10.58 24.05 -16.83
N MET A 433 -11.04 24.63 -15.70
CA MET A 433 -12.28 25.41 -15.64
C MET A 433 -12.22 26.66 -16.52
N HIS A 434 -11.09 27.38 -16.55
CA HIS A 434 -10.89 28.51 -17.45
C HIS A 434 -10.95 28.11 -18.93
N ASP A 435 -10.32 26.99 -19.28
CA ASP A 435 -10.40 26.46 -20.63
C ASP A 435 -11.83 26.08 -21.00
N LEU A 436 -12.55 25.40 -20.10
CA LEU A 436 -13.94 24.99 -20.32
C LEU A 436 -14.89 26.18 -20.46
N ALA A 437 -14.67 27.29 -19.76
CA ALA A 437 -15.45 28.51 -19.97
C ALA A 437 -15.32 29.05 -21.41
N LYS A 438 -14.10 29.00 -21.98
CA LYS A 438 -13.86 29.37 -23.39
C LYS A 438 -14.53 28.37 -24.34
N GLN A 439 -14.43 27.06 -24.07
CA GLN A 439 -15.06 26.03 -24.91
C GLN A 439 -16.59 26.09 -24.85
N ALA A 440 -17.18 26.34 -23.69
CA ALA A 440 -18.62 26.49 -23.53
C ALA A 440 -19.18 27.65 -24.37
N LYS A 441 -18.48 28.79 -24.44
CA LYS A 441 -18.84 29.89 -25.35
C LYS A 441 -18.81 29.46 -26.82
N ARG A 442 -17.77 28.73 -27.23
CA ARG A 442 -17.63 28.22 -28.61
C ARG A 442 -18.72 27.21 -28.96
N LEU A 443 -19.05 26.31 -28.02
CA LEU A 443 -20.13 25.33 -28.17
C LEU A 443 -21.49 26.02 -28.27
N ARG A 444 -21.78 27.01 -27.41
CA ARG A 444 -23.02 27.79 -27.46
C ARG A 444 -23.18 28.52 -28.80
N ASN A 445 -22.11 29.09 -29.33
CA ASN A 445 -22.17 29.77 -30.63
C ASN A 445 -22.39 28.78 -31.78
N ALA A 446 -21.83 27.58 -31.72
CA ALA A 446 -21.93 26.58 -32.78
C ALA A 446 -23.23 25.77 -32.75
N TYR A 447 -23.74 25.45 -31.56
CA TYR A 447 -24.86 24.51 -31.36
C TYR A 447 -26.07 25.13 -30.66
N GLN A 448 -26.02 26.43 -30.32
CA GLN A 448 -27.08 27.15 -29.60
C GLN A 448 -27.45 26.50 -28.26
N SER A 449 -26.53 25.74 -27.66
CA SER A 449 -26.74 24.93 -26.47
C SER A 449 -25.46 24.87 -25.64
N ASN A 450 -25.59 24.77 -24.31
CA ASN A 450 -24.45 24.50 -23.43
C ASN A 450 -24.21 22.99 -23.37
N PRO A 451 -22.96 22.55 -23.15
CA PRO A 451 -22.73 21.15 -22.83
C PRO A 451 -23.38 20.79 -21.49
N GLU A 452 -24.02 19.63 -21.43
CA GLU A 452 -24.66 19.09 -20.24
C GLU A 452 -24.16 17.67 -20.00
N THR A 453 -23.73 17.37 -18.77
CA THR A 453 -23.24 16.05 -18.39
C THR A 453 -24.23 15.36 -17.46
N VAL A 454 -24.76 14.23 -17.92
CA VAL A 454 -25.63 13.36 -17.12
C VAL A 454 -24.82 12.21 -16.55
N CYS A 455 -24.98 11.94 -15.26
CA CYS A 455 -24.47 10.73 -14.61
C CYS A 455 -25.58 9.68 -14.55
N ILE A 456 -25.32 8.52 -15.14
CA ILE A 456 -26.24 7.39 -15.14
C ILE A 456 -25.68 6.32 -14.20
N ALA A 457 -26.37 6.06 -13.09
CA ALA A 457 -26.05 5.00 -12.15
C ALA A 457 -26.70 3.69 -12.59
N LEU A 458 -25.96 2.83 -13.29
CA LEU A 458 -26.54 1.64 -13.92
C LEU A 458 -27.14 0.64 -12.92
N GLY A 459 -26.61 0.56 -11.70
CA GLY A 459 -27.16 -0.29 -10.65
C GLY A 459 -28.49 0.19 -10.07
N SER A 460 -28.86 1.45 -10.33
CA SER A 460 -30.13 2.03 -9.89
C SER A 460 -31.25 1.95 -10.95
N LEU A 461 -30.93 1.48 -12.16
CA LEU A 461 -31.87 1.37 -13.27
C LEU A 461 -32.56 0.01 -13.30
N ASP A 462 -33.80 -0.03 -13.80
CA ASP A 462 -34.41 -1.30 -14.19
C ASP A 462 -33.72 -1.91 -15.43
N ASP A 463 -34.03 -3.17 -15.75
CA ASP A 463 -33.38 -3.88 -16.85
C ASP A 463 -33.58 -3.23 -18.22
N VAL A 464 -34.74 -2.62 -18.46
CA VAL A 464 -35.06 -1.96 -19.75
C VAL A 464 -34.26 -0.66 -19.87
N GLN A 465 -34.28 0.18 -18.84
CA GLN A 465 -33.53 1.44 -18.77
C GLN A 465 -32.02 1.19 -18.86
N LYS A 466 -31.52 0.20 -18.14
CA LYS A 466 -30.11 -0.21 -18.19
C LYS A 466 -29.71 -0.66 -19.60
N GLN A 467 -30.51 -1.49 -20.26
CA GLN A 467 -30.23 -1.94 -21.62
C GLN A 467 -30.22 -0.77 -22.62
N LEU A 468 -31.14 0.19 -22.48
CA LEU A 468 -31.16 1.41 -23.28
C LEU A 468 -29.90 2.26 -23.05
N ALA A 469 -29.51 2.48 -21.80
CA ALA A 469 -28.31 3.22 -21.44
C ALA A 469 -27.03 2.55 -21.97
N LEU A 470 -26.93 1.22 -21.87
CA LEU A 470 -25.81 0.46 -22.44
C LEU A 470 -25.77 0.53 -23.96
N THR A 471 -26.92 0.45 -24.63
CA THR A 471 -26.99 0.58 -26.09
C THR A 471 -26.52 1.96 -26.54
N ASP A 472 -26.97 3.03 -25.88
CA ASP A 472 -26.52 4.41 -26.14
C ASP A 472 -25.01 4.57 -25.90
N PHE A 473 -24.50 4.00 -24.80
CA PHE A 473 -23.06 3.98 -24.50
C PHE A 473 -22.24 3.24 -25.55
N VAL A 474 -22.67 2.05 -26.00
CA VAL A 474 -21.95 1.26 -27.01
C VAL A 474 -21.92 1.99 -28.35
N ASN A 475 -23.04 2.59 -28.77
CA ASN A 475 -23.10 3.40 -29.99
C ASN A 475 -22.13 4.59 -29.92
N LEU A 476 -22.06 5.24 -28.75
CA LEU A 476 -21.14 6.35 -28.51
C LEU A 476 -19.67 5.87 -28.49
N LEU A 477 -19.39 4.74 -27.87
CA LEU A 477 -18.06 4.12 -27.86
C LEU A 477 -17.60 3.83 -29.29
N GLN A 478 -18.41 3.17 -30.11
CA GLN A 478 -18.10 2.83 -31.51
C GLN A 478 -17.84 4.04 -32.42
N THR A 479 -18.40 5.20 -32.07
CA THR A 479 -18.19 6.46 -32.82
C THR A 479 -17.11 7.36 -32.20
N SER A 480 -16.41 6.87 -31.17
CA SER A 480 -15.40 7.64 -30.44
C SER A 480 -13.98 7.41 -30.95
N TRP A 481 -13.08 8.35 -30.67
CA TRP A 481 -11.65 8.17 -30.95
C TRP A 481 -11.04 6.96 -30.22
N GLN A 482 -11.63 6.54 -29.09
CA GLN A 482 -11.15 5.43 -28.28
C GLN A 482 -11.37 4.11 -29.02
N HIS A 483 -12.52 3.95 -29.69
CA HIS A 483 -12.76 2.82 -30.59
C HIS A 483 -11.79 2.83 -31.78
N ASP A 484 -11.62 3.98 -32.45
CA ASP A 484 -10.67 4.10 -33.56
C ASP A 484 -9.24 3.70 -33.18
N TRP A 485 -8.84 3.99 -31.93
CA TRP A 485 -7.55 3.57 -31.40
C TRP A 485 -7.51 2.06 -31.10
N MET A 486 -8.55 1.49 -30.49
CA MET A 486 -8.61 0.06 -30.17
C MET A 486 -8.59 -0.80 -31.44
N GLU A 487 -9.36 -0.44 -32.46
CA GLU A 487 -9.40 -1.13 -33.76
C GLU A 487 -8.05 -1.11 -34.50
N LYS A 488 -7.22 -0.08 -34.27
CA LYS A 488 -5.89 0.05 -34.90
C LYS A 488 -4.76 -0.54 -34.06
N SER A 489 -5.06 -1.01 -32.84
CA SER A 489 -4.06 -1.48 -31.90
C SER A 489 -3.84 -2.98 -32.05
N ASP A 490 -2.60 -3.40 -32.31
CA ASP A 490 -2.24 -4.83 -32.32
C ASP A 490 -2.35 -5.50 -30.93
N LEU A 491 -2.58 -4.70 -29.88
CA LEU A 491 -2.67 -5.17 -28.50
C LEU A 491 -4.11 -5.37 -28.02
N VAL A 492 -5.11 -4.91 -28.77
CA VAL A 492 -6.50 -4.91 -28.32
C VAL A 492 -7.39 -5.58 -29.36
N ASP A 493 -7.98 -6.71 -29.00
CA ASP A 493 -9.14 -7.25 -29.69
C ASP A 493 -10.39 -6.50 -29.19
N TYR A 494 -10.89 -5.55 -29.99
CA TYR A 494 -12.02 -4.70 -29.61
C TYR A 494 -13.29 -5.51 -29.34
N GLY A 495 -13.58 -6.53 -30.17
CA GLY A 495 -14.75 -7.38 -30.00
C GLY A 495 -14.72 -8.09 -28.64
N LYS A 496 -13.58 -8.73 -28.33
CA LYS A 496 -13.38 -9.40 -27.04
C LYS A 496 -13.42 -8.41 -25.87
N PHE A 497 -12.81 -7.24 -26.01
CA PHE A 497 -12.85 -6.18 -25.01
C PHE A 497 -14.29 -5.73 -24.72
N LEU A 498 -15.09 -5.47 -25.76
CA LEU A 498 -16.47 -5.01 -25.59
C LEU A 498 -17.34 -6.06 -24.92
N THR A 499 -17.25 -7.32 -25.35
CA THR A 499 -17.98 -8.43 -24.72
C THR A 499 -17.65 -8.53 -23.24
N LYS A 500 -16.36 -8.44 -22.87
CA LYS A 500 -15.93 -8.44 -21.47
C LYS A 500 -16.43 -7.23 -20.70
N LEU A 501 -16.31 -6.02 -21.25
CA LEU A 501 -16.76 -4.80 -20.60
C LEU A 501 -18.25 -4.90 -20.24
N LEU A 502 -19.10 -5.36 -21.17
CA LEU A 502 -20.52 -5.50 -20.91
C LEU A 502 -20.82 -6.56 -19.85
N ALA A 503 -20.12 -7.69 -19.90
CA ALA A 503 -20.31 -8.73 -18.90
C ALA A 503 -19.81 -8.32 -17.50
N TYR A 504 -18.70 -7.58 -17.40
CA TYR A 504 -18.28 -6.96 -16.14
C TYR A 504 -19.27 -5.89 -15.67
N THR A 505 -19.82 -5.12 -16.60
CA THR A 505 -20.84 -4.10 -16.29
C THR A 505 -22.05 -4.73 -15.62
N GLU A 506 -22.49 -5.91 -16.04
CA GLU A 506 -23.61 -6.62 -15.42
C GLU A 506 -23.32 -6.94 -13.96
N ILE A 507 -22.13 -7.47 -13.65
CA ILE A 507 -21.72 -7.81 -12.29
C ILE A 507 -21.59 -6.53 -11.44
N TRP A 508 -20.84 -5.54 -11.92
CA TRP A 508 -20.62 -4.29 -11.21
C TRP A 508 -21.91 -3.50 -10.96
N SER A 509 -22.90 -3.60 -11.84
CA SER A 509 -24.20 -2.96 -11.66
C SER A 509 -25.00 -3.60 -10.51
N LYS A 510 -24.85 -4.91 -10.26
CA LYS A 510 -25.46 -5.58 -9.09
C LYS A 510 -24.92 -5.04 -7.76
N HIS A 511 -23.72 -4.48 -7.77
CA HIS A 511 -23.09 -3.82 -6.62
C HIS A 511 -23.27 -2.30 -6.60
N ASP A 512 -24.11 -1.74 -7.47
CA ASP A 512 -24.32 -0.31 -7.68
C ASP A 512 -23.02 0.52 -7.79
N CYS A 513 -21.99 -0.04 -8.40
CA CYS A 513 -20.71 0.66 -8.52
C CYS A 513 -20.50 1.30 -9.89
N VAL A 514 -21.28 0.97 -10.92
CA VAL A 514 -21.09 1.54 -12.27
C VAL A 514 -21.74 2.92 -12.40
N ARG A 515 -20.97 3.89 -12.91
CA ARG A 515 -21.46 5.21 -13.31
C ARG A 515 -21.00 5.53 -14.73
N LEU A 516 -21.94 5.92 -15.60
CA LEU A 516 -21.67 6.47 -16.93
C LEU A 516 -21.91 7.97 -16.92
N TYR A 517 -20.85 8.75 -17.14
CA TYR A 517 -20.97 10.18 -17.39
C TYR A 517 -21.04 10.40 -18.89
N ILE A 518 -22.12 10.98 -19.39
CA ILE A 518 -22.30 11.30 -20.81
C ILE A 518 -22.52 12.80 -20.95
N THR A 519 -21.63 13.47 -21.68
CA THR A 519 -21.79 14.89 -21.99
C THR A 519 -22.42 15.05 -23.36
N ARG A 520 -23.50 15.82 -23.45
CA ARG A 520 -24.22 16.15 -24.69
C ARG A 520 -24.21 17.65 -24.95
N VAL A 521 -24.31 18.06 -26.21
CA VAL A 521 -24.50 19.46 -26.63
C VAL A 521 -25.47 19.49 -27.80
N GLY A 522 -26.59 20.22 -27.67
CA GLY A 522 -27.63 20.24 -28.71
C GLY A 522 -28.15 18.83 -29.07
N GLY A 523 -28.26 17.93 -28.08
CA GLY A 523 -28.64 16.52 -28.26
C GLY A 523 -27.53 15.59 -28.75
N ILE A 524 -26.42 16.13 -29.27
CA ILE A 524 -25.29 15.34 -29.80
C ILE A 524 -24.42 14.86 -28.64
N ALA A 525 -24.17 13.55 -28.57
CA ALA A 525 -23.22 12.98 -27.61
C ALA A 525 -21.78 13.40 -27.96
N MET A 526 -21.15 14.08 -27.00
CA MET A 526 -19.86 14.72 -27.17
C MET A 526 -18.73 13.86 -26.58
N ALA A 527 -18.96 13.31 -25.40
CA ALA A 527 -17.97 12.59 -24.62
C ALA A 527 -18.65 11.59 -23.68
N TYR A 528 -17.88 10.59 -23.25
CA TYR A 528 -18.25 9.76 -22.12
C TYR A 528 -17.06 9.46 -21.21
N LEU A 529 -17.41 9.11 -19.96
CA LEU A 529 -16.50 8.54 -19.00
C LEU A 529 -17.21 7.41 -18.25
N TYR A 530 -16.72 6.18 -18.45
CA TYR A 530 -17.15 5.00 -17.73
C TYR A 530 -16.32 4.90 -16.44
N THR A 531 -16.98 4.91 -15.30
CA THR A 531 -16.32 4.82 -13.99
C THR A 531 -16.93 3.75 -13.12
N LEU A 532 -16.13 3.25 -12.18
CA LEU A 532 -16.60 2.48 -11.03
C LEU A 532 -16.46 3.33 -9.77
N GLN A 533 -17.43 3.31 -8.88
CA GLN A 533 -17.44 4.07 -7.63
C GLN A 533 -17.82 3.16 -6.48
N LEU A 534 -16.97 3.11 -5.45
CA LEU A 534 -17.21 2.32 -4.25
C LEU A 534 -16.58 3.04 -3.06
N GLY A 535 -17.37 3.28 -2.02
CA GLY A 535 -16.93 4.04 -0.86
C GLY A 535 -16.49 5.46 -1.25
N GLN A 536 -15.24 5.81 -0.97
CA GLN A 536 -14.66 7.12 -1.31
C GLN A 536 -13.78 7.09 -2.57
N SER A 537 -13.77 5.97 -3.30
CA SER A 537 -12.88 5.77 -4.44
C SER A 537 -13.66 5.71 -5.76
N CYS A 538 -13.09 6.31 -6.79
CA CYS A 538 -13.60 6.31 -8.16
C CYS A 538 -12.50 5.81 -9.13
N TRP A 539 -12.80 4.79 -9.92
CA TRP A 539 -11.92 4.24 -10.94
C TRP A 539 -12.37 4.68 -12.32
N CYS A 540 -11.53 5.45 -13.01
CA CYS A 540 -11.76 5.88 -14.39
C CYS A 540 -11.33 4.77 -15.35
N VAL A 541 -12.28 3.91 -15.73
CA VAL A 541 -12.00 2.71 -16.51
C VAL A 541 -11.81 3.03 -17.99
N LEU A 542 -12.72 3.81 -18.58
CA LEU A 542 -12.71 4.09 -20.01
C LEU A 542 -13.23 5.51 -20.28
N THR A 543 -12.58 6.22 -21.19
CA THR A 543 -13.05 7.52 -21.67
C THR A 543 -13.03 7.54 -23.19
N GLY A 544 -13.95 8.29 -23.78
CA GLY A 544 -13.96 8.53 -25.21
C GLY A 544 -14.68 9.83 -25.54
N TYR A 545 -14.47 10.30 -26.74
CA TYR A 545 -15.16 11.47 -27.26
C TYR A 545 -15.37 11.37 -28.77
N ASN A 546 -16.38 12.09 -29.25
CA ASN A 546 -16.67 12.24 -30.66
C ASN A 546 -15.52 13.00 -31.36
N PRO A 547 -14.78 12.40 -32.30
CA PRO A 547 -13.64 13.03 -32.96
C PRO A 547 -13.98 14.34 -33.68
N LEU A 548 -15.23 14.51 -34.14
CA LEU A 548 -15.71 15.73 -34.80
C LEU A 548 -15.74 16.93 -33.84
N LEU A 549 -15.84 16.66 -32.54
CA LEU A 549 -15.94 17.67 -31.49
C LEU A 549 -14.63 17.86 -30.73
N LYS A 550 -13.52 17.25 -31.19
CA LYS A 550 -12.20 17.29 -30.52
C LYS A 550 -11.73 18.72 -30.21
N SER A 551 -12.05 19.69 -31.08
CA SER A 551 -11.65 21.09 -30.92
C SER A 551 -12.31 21.81 -29.74
N TYR A 552 -13.34 21.20 -29.13
CA TYR A 552 -14.08 21.74 -27.98
C TYR A 552 -13.67 21.07 -26.65
N SER A 553 -12.58 20.31 -26.63
CA SER A 553 -12.05 19.61 -25.44
C SER A 553 -13.06 18.70 -24.72
N PRO A 554 -13.82 17.85 -25.43
CA PRO A 554 -14.90 17.03 -24.87
C PRO A 554 -14.50 16.15 -23.68
N GLY A 555 -13.33 15.51 -23.75
CA GLY A 555 -12.81 14.69 -22.65
C GLY A 555 -12.55 15.50 -21.37
N LYS A 556 -12.09 16.76 -21.50
CA LYS A 556 -11.89 17.65 -20.35
C LYS A 556 -13.24 18.03 -19.73
N THR A 557 -14.26 18.27 -20.54
CA THR A 557 -15.61 18.62 -20.06
C THR A 557 -16.21 17.50 -19.21
N VAL A 558 -16.28 16.27 -19.75
CA VAL A 558 -16.87 15.13 -19.02
C VAL A 558 -16.08 14.79 -17.75
N PHE A 559 -14.75 14.91 -17.78
CA PHE A 559 -13.90 14.64 -16.63
C PHE A 559 -14.12 15.64 -15.49
N ILE A 560 -14.20 16.94 -15.80
CA ILE A 560 -14.46 17.98 -14.80
C ILE A 560 -15.85 17.84 -14.18
N ASP A 561 -16.87 17.55 -15.01
CA ASP A 561 -18.22 17.36 -14.50
C ASP A 561 -18.33 16.09 -13.66
N MET A 562 -17.61 15.01 -14.03
CA MET A 562 -17.46 13.84 -13.17
C MET A 562 -16.86 14.23 -11.82
N LEU A 563 -15.70 14.89 -11.79
CA LEU A 563 -15.06 15.30 -10.54
C LEU A 563 -15.97 16.15 -9.65
N ARG A 564 -16.75 17.07 -10.24
CA ARG A 564 -17.72 17.90 -9.50
C ARG A 564 -18.79 17.03 -8.84
N GLN A 565 -19.48 16.22 -9.63
CA GLN A 565 -20.61 15.42 -9.17
C GLN A 565 -20.17 14.34 -8.16
N SER A 566 -19.06 13.65 -8.42
CA SER A 566 -18.55 12.60 -7.52
C SER A 566 -17.94 13.16 -6.24
N TRP A 567 -17.35 14.36 -6.28
CA TRP A 567 -16.86 15.03 -5.08
C TRP A 567 -18.00 15.35 -4.11
N GLU A 568 -19.11 15.89 -4.65
CA GLU A 568 -20.34 16.17 -3.91
C GLU A 568 -20.94 14.89 -3.31
N SER A 569 -20.79 13.74 -3.98
CA SER A 569 -21.24 12.43 -3.49
C SER A 569 -20.27 11.75 -2.50
N GLY A 570 -19.17 12.41 -2.11
CA GLY A 570 -18.24 11.90 -1.10
C GLY A 570 -16.99 11.17 -1.61
N ILE A 571 -16.76 11.13 -2.92
CA ILE A 571 -15.52 10.56 -3.48
C ILE A 571 -14.33 11.46 -3.16
N ARG A 572 -13.24 10.86 -2.67
CA ARG A 572 -11.99 11.52 -2.28
C ARG A 572 -10.76 10.96 -2.98
N GLU A 573 -10.83 9.78 -3.56
CA GLU A 573 -9.72 9.18 -4.29
C GLU A 573 -10.13 8.83 -5.72
N TYR A 574 -9.35 9.30 -6.70
CA TYR A 574 -9.62 9.11 -8.12
C TYR A 574 -8.46 8.35 -8.76
N HIS A 575 -8.73 7.12 -9.18
CA HIS A 575 -7.83 6.26 -9.92
C HIS A 575 -7.99 6.59 -11.41
N LEU A 576 -7.03 7.31 -11.99
CA LEU A 576 -7.16 7.90 -13.32
C LEU A 576 -6.92 6.91 -14.48
N GLY A 577 -6.75 5.62 -14.16
CA GLY A 577 -6.55 4.52 -15.10
C GLY A 577 -5.19 4.57 -15.82
N GLY A 578 -4.76 3.46 -16.39
CA GLY A 578 -3.61 3.35 -17.31
C GLY A 578 -2.28 3.95 -16.81
N ASN A 579 -1.32 4.09 -17.73
CA ASN A 579 -0.02 4.69 -17.44
C ASN A 579 -0.13 6.22 -17.26
N VAL A 580 0.78 6.82 -16.49
CA VAL A 580 0.95 8.27 -16.39
C VAL A 580 1.38 8.81 -17.77
N LEU A 581 0.43 9.35 -18.53
CA LEU A 581 0.68 9.94 -19.84
C LEU A 581 -0.10 11.25 -20.00
N GLY A 582 0.62 12.29 -20.45
CA GLY A 582 0.05 13.56 -20.88
C GLY A 582 -0.76 14.27 -19.78
N TRP A 583 -2.07 14.41 -20.01
CA TRP A 583 -2.94 15.21 -19.15
C TRP A 583 -3.04 14.70 -17.71
N LYS A 584 -2.85 13.40 -17.47
CA LYS A 584 -2.97 12.80 -16.13
C LYS A 584 -1.91 13.31 -15.16
N GLU A 585 -0.73 13.69 -15.66
CA GLU A 585 0.37 14.18 -14.83
C GLU A 585 0.00 15.47 -14.11
N ALA A 586 -0.72 16.39 -14.76
CA ALA A 586 -1.16 17.64 -14.15
C ALA A 586 -2.21 17.42 -13.04
N TRP A 587 -2.94 16.31 -13.07
CA TRP A 587 -3.98 15.99 -12.09
C TRP A 587 -3.51 15.05 -10.98
N ALA A 588 -2.50 14.21 -11.24
CA ALA A 588 -2.01 13.25 -10.28
C ALA A 588 -1.39 13.97 -9.08
N THR A 589 -1.93 13.74 -7.89
CA THR A 589 -1.31 14.19 -6.64
C THR A 589 -0.30 13.17 -6.12
N ARG A 590 -0.45 11.90 -6.52
CA ARG A 590 0.52 10.82 -6.29
C ARG A 590 0.46 9.78 -7.39
N CYS A 591 1.51 8.97 -7.48
CA CYS A 591 1.55 7.80 -8.36
C CYS A 591 1.85 6.53 -7.55
N LEU A 592 1.13 5.45 -7.83
CA LEU A 592 1.47 4.12 -7.35
C LEU A 592 2.41 3.46 -8.35
N ASN A 593 3.61 3.11 -7.92
CA ASN A 593 4.51 2.29 -8.74
C ASN A 593 4.06 0.83 -8.61
N LEU A 594 3.55 0.26 -9.68
CA LEU A 594 3.07 -1.11 -9.72
C LEU A 594 4.21 -2.04 -10.17
N TYR A 595 4.33 -3.19 -9.52
CA TYR A 595 5.38 -4.15 -9.76
C TYR A 595 4.79 -5.55 -9.96
N THR A 596 5.44 -6.32 -10.82
CA THR A 596 5.28 -7.77 -10.87
C THR A 596 6.22 -8.42 -9.84
N LEU A 597 5.70 -9.37 -9.07
CA LEU A 597 6.42 -10.20 -8.12
C LEU A 597 6.43 -11.65 -8.61
N GLU A 598 7.60 -12.24 -8.76
CA GLU A 598 7.79 -13.63 -9.20
C GLU A 598 8.43 -14.46 -8.10
N LEU A 599 7.84 -15.61 -7.75
CA LEU A 599 8.40 -16.64 -6.87
C LEU A 599 8.86 -17.83 -7.69
N TRP A 600 10.16 -18.03 -7.80
CA TRP A 600 10.72 -19.20 -8.48
C TRP A 600 10.73 -20.43 -7.56
N LEU A 601 9.94 -21.42 -7.94
CA LEU A 601 9.85 -22.73 -7.29
C LEU A 601 11.05 -23.62 -7.66
N ASP A 602 11.61 -23.42 -8.85
CA ASP A 602 12.85 -24.04 -9.30
C ASP A 602 14.02 -23.03 -9.36
N THR A 603 14.92 -23.11 -8.38
CA THR A 603 16.09 -22.20 -8.28
C THR A 603 17.09 -22.38 -9.42
N SER A 604 17.16 -23.56 -10.03
CA SER A 604 18.09 -23.81 -11.13
C SER A 604 17.64 -23.06 -12.39
N LYS A 605 16.34 -23.15 -12.72
CA LYS A 605 15.72 -22.39 -13.81
C LYS A 605 15.77 -20.88 -13.55
N ALA A 606 15.56 -20.46 -12.30
CA ALA A 606 15.67 -19.04 -11.92
C ALA A 606 17.07 -18.46 -12.19
N LEU A 607 18.12 -19.20 -11.81
CA LEU A 607 19.51 -18.78 -12.02
C LEU A 607 19.84 -18.71 -13.52
N ALA A 608 19.44 -19.72 -14.30
CA ALA A 608 19.63 -19.74 -15.75
C ALA A 608 18.91 -18.57 -16.44
N HIS A 609 17.66 -18.28 -16.03
CA HIS A 609 16.88 -17.15 -16.56
C HIS A 609 17.58 -15.81 -16.28
N ARG A 610 18.07 -15.60 -15.05
CA ARG A 610 18.78 -14.37 -14.66
C ARG A 610 20.09 -14.18 -15.40
N LEU A 611 20.88 -15.24 -15.58
CA LEU A 611 22.12 -15.19 -16.35
C LEU A 611 21.86 -14.76 -17.80
N LYS A 612 20.82 -15.30 -18.45
CA LYS A 612 20.46 -14.90 -19.82
C LYS A 612 20.11 -13.42 -19.93
N LEU A 613 19.37 -12.87 -18.95
CA LEU A 613 19.03 -11.44 -18.94
C LEU A 613 20.27 -10.56 -18.84
N LEU A 614 21.25 -10.94 -18.01
CA LEU A 614 22.54 -10.24 -17.90
C LEU A 614 23.29 -10.23 -19.23
N PHE A 615 23.38 -11.37 -19.93
CA PHE A 615 24.04 -11.45 -21.24
C PHE A 615 23.33 -10.66 -22.35
N ARG A 616 21.99 -10.61 -22.34
CA ARG A 616 21.24 -9.78 -23.30
C ARG A 616 21.44 -8.29 -23.09
N HIS A 617 21.65 -7.85 -21.84
CA HIS A 617 21.84 -6.43 -21.55
C HIS A 617 23.20 -5.89 -22.03
N GLN A 618 24.22 -6.75 -22.14
CA GLN A 618 25.56 -6.38 -22.60
C GLN A 618 25.70 -6.33 -24.14
N ALA A 619 24.72 -6.84 -24.89
CA ALA A 619 24.75 -6.97 -26.35
C ALA A 619 23.94 -5.89 -27.08
N ARG A 620 23.48 -4.84 -26.38
CA ARG A 620 22.90 -3.61 -26.93
C ARG A 620 23.82 -2.45 -26.54
#